data_AF-A0A6G3QF37-F1
#
_entry.id   AF-A0A6G3QF37-F1
#
_cell.length_a   1.000
_cell.length_b   1.000
_cell.length_c   1.000
_cell.angle_alpha   90.00
_cell.angle_beta   90.00
_cell.angle_gamma   90.00
#
_symmetry.space_group_name_H-M   'P 1'
#
loop_
_entity.id
_entity.type
_entity.pdbx_description
1 polymer ?
#
loop_
_entity_poly.entity_id
_entity_poly.type
_entity_poly.pdbx_seq_one_letter_code
_entity_poly.pdbx_strand_id
1 'polypeptide(L)'
;MKRTRTGRLRWAAGLTTVTTLSVLSVTAPAQAAPEGLIVGAGSPGAVGGSYLVTLKGGTPAPSADGRRLAARYGAKISHTYSSVLNGYAVQADETQARRLAADSRVASVAQDTRITYDRAFERGRQVPPSWGLDRIDQAGLPLDGGYSWPKSAGTGVTVYVIDTGVRISHKDFGGRASYGWDFVGGDRWAGDGNGHGTHVAATIAGSALGVAKKARIVSVRVLDNAGGGTTAQVIAGIDWVTRHARKPAVANVSLGGYRNTQLDTAVRNSIASGVTYTVAAGNAGEPAEAYSPAGVKDAITVGATGPTDARADFSNWGPALDLFAPGVSITSASYASDTGRVAYSGTSMAAPHVAGAAALYLAEQPKSNPAQVARALTALATSGKVSDKKAGSPNKLLRTPLP
;
A
#
# COMPACT_ATOMS: atom_id res chain seq x y z
N MET A 1 -48.35 -107.70 35.42
CA MET A 1 -47.03 -108.36 35.51
C MET A 1 -45.91 -107.32 35.40
N LYS A 2 -44.83 -107.57 36.15
CA LYS A 2 -43.50 -106.93 36.25
C LYS A 2 -42.90 -106.21 35.01
N ARG A 3 -42.33 -105.02 35.21
CA ARG A 3 -40.91 -104.58 35.02
C ARG A 3 -40.84 -103.03 34.90
N THR A 4 -40.44 -102.23 35.90
CA THR A 4 -39.10 -101.91 36.50
C THR A 4 -38.16 -100.98 35.71
N ARG A 5 -37.95 -99.75 36.25
CA ARG A 5 -36.75 -98.84 36.17
C ARG A 5 -36.34 -98.33 34.76
N THR A 6 -35.76 -97.15 34.50
CA THR A 6 -35.24 -95.96 35.24
C THR A 6 -35.83 -94.65 34.63
N GLY A 7 -35.50 -93.39 34.99
CA GLY A 7 -34.78 -92.82 36.14
C GLY A 7 -33.77 -91.69 35.82
N ARG A 8 -33.90 -90.52 36.48
CA ARG A 8 -33.05 -89.27 36.51
C ARG A 8 -33.37 -88.12 35.51
N LEU A 9 -33.98 -87.05 36.05
CA LEU A 9 -33.49 -85.65 36.10
C LEU A 9 -32.51 -85.17 35.00
N ARG A 10 -32.81 -84.05 34.29
CA ARG A 10 -32.36 -82.67 34.66
C ARG A 10 -32.69 -81.54 33.64
N TRP A 11 -32.82 -80.32 34.19
CA TRP A 11 -32.74 -78.96 33.60
C TRP A 11 -33.66 -78.51 32.45
N ALA A 12 -34.26 -77.32 32.65
CA ALA A 12 -34.94 -76.54 31.63
C ALA A 12 -34.00 -75.53 30.97
N ALA A 13 -34.21 -75.23 29.70
CA ALA A 13 -33.67 -74.06 29.02
C ALA A 13 -34.69 -73.58 27.98
N GLY A 14 -35.33 -72.44 28.23
CA GLY A 14 -36.19 -71.78 27.24
C GLY A 14 -35.33 -71.08 26.21
N LEU A 15 -35.53 -71.37 24.93
CA LEU A 15 -34.79 -70.75 23.84
C LEU A 15 -35.54 -69.50 23.35
N THR A 16 -35.15 -68.33 23.86
CA THR A 16 -35.63 -67.03 23.35
C THR A 16 -35.02 -66.76 21.98
N THR A 17 -35.84 -66.80 20.93
CA THR A 17 -35.46 -66.38 19.58
C THR A 17 -35.30 -64.86 19.51
N VAL A 18 -34.06 -64.39 19.61
CA VAL A 18 -33.72 -62.98 19.36
C VAL A 18 -33.67 -62.73 17.86
N THR A 19 -34.72 -62.14 17.30
CA THR A 19 -34.70 -61.56 15.94
C THR A 19 -33.89 -60.26 15.95
N THR A 20 -32.61 -60.34 15.59
CA THR A 20 -31.77 -59.17 15.32
C THR A 20 -32.26 -58.43 14.07
N LEU A 21 -32.89 -57.27 14.24
CA LEU A 21 -33.04 -56.31 13.14
C LEU A 21 -31.66 -55.72 12.80
N SER A 22 -31.12 -56.12 11.66
CA SER A 22 -29.94 -55.49 11.07
C SER A 22 -30.29 -54.09 10.55
N VAL A 23 -30.17 -53.07 11.41
CA VAL A 23 -30.30 -51.67 10.98
C VAL A 23 -29.09 -51.34 10.10
N LEU A 24 -29.30 -51.33 8.78
CA LEU A 24 -28.34 -50.79 7.82
C LEU A 24 -28.28 -49.27 7.99
N SER A 25 -27.38 -48.83 8.87
CA SER A 25 -27.01 -47.43 9.03
C SER A 25 -26.37 -46.93 7.72
N VAL A 26 -27.18 -46.36 6.84
CA VAL A 26 -26.68 -45.61 5.67
C VAL A 26 -26.01 -44.36 6.20
N THR A 27 -24.71 -44.45 6.46
CA THR A 27 -23.88 -43.28 6.74
C THR A 27 -23.84 -42.43 5.48
N ALA A 28 -24.63 -41.36 5.46
CA ALA A 28 -24.49 -40.33 4.44
C ALA A 28 -23.01 -39.90 4.41
N PRO A 29 -22.39 -39.80 3.22
CA PRO A 29 -21.00 -39.35 3.13
C PRO A 29 -20.88 -38.00 3.82
N ALA A 30 -19.85 -37.83 4.66
CA ALA A 30 -19.65 -36.59 5.40
C ALA A 30 -19.50 -35.44 4.40
N GLN A 31 -20.56 -34.62 4.26
CA GLN A 31 -20.60 -33.53 3.30
C GLN A 31 -19.46 -32.57 3.64
N ALA A 32 -18.48 -32.45 2.75
CA ALA A 32 -17.36 -31.54 2.95
C ALA A 32 -17.90 -30.11 3.16
N ALA A 33 -17.33 -29.39 4.13
CA ALA A 33 -17.70 -28.00 4.36
C ALA A 33 -17.48 -27.19 3.07
N PRO A 34 -18.39 -26.27 2.71
CA PRO A 34 -18.26 -25.52 1.46
C PRO A 34 -16.99 -24.65 1.48
N GLU A 35 -16.31 -24.62 0.35
CA GLU A 35 -15.05 -23.90 0.15
C GLU A 35 -15.14 -22.96 -1.05
N GLY A 36 -14.65 -21.72 -0.86
CA GLY A 36 -14.63 -20.67 -1.86
C GLY A 36 -13.23 -20.42 -2.42
N LEU A 37 -13.16 -19.55 -3.43
CA LEU A 37 -11.92 -19.15 -4.07
C LEU A 37 -11.11 -18.17 -3.20
N ILE A 38 -9.82 -18.45 -3.03
CA ILE A 38 -8.83 -17.47 -2.57
C ILE A 38 -8.26 -16.78 -3.82
N VAL A 39 -8.53 -15.49 -3.98
CA VAL A 39 -8.00 -14.67 -5.08
C VAL A 39 -6.49 -14.51 -4.92
N GLY A 40 -5.74 -14.73 -6.00
CA GLY A 40 -4.28 -14.59 -6.00
C GLY A 40 -3.53 -15.71 -5.27
N ALA A 41 -4.18 -16.82 -4.91
CA ALA A 41 -3.53 -17.95 -4.24
C ALA A 41 -2.26 -18.41 -4.99
N GLY A 42 -1.12 -18.46 -4.29
CA GLY A 42 0.17 -18.88 -4.86
C GLY A 42 0.80 -17.92 -5.88
N SER A 43 0.30 -16.69 -6.02
CA SER A 43 0.87 -15.69 -6.94
C SER A 43 2.28 -15.24 -6.52
N PRO A 44 3.09 -14.65 -7.41
CA PRO A 44 4.39 -14.09 -7.05
C PRO A 44 4.30 -13.13 -5.85
N GLY A 45 5.13 -13.36 -4.83
CA GLY A 45 5.13 -12.59 -3.58
C GLY A 45 4.02 -12.96 -2.58
N ALA A 46 3.21 -13.99 -2.83
CA ALA A 46 2.18 -14.46 -1.89
C ALA A 46 2.75 -14.80 -0.50
N VAL A 47 2.08 -14.32 0.55
CA VAL A 47 2.45 -14.56 1.95
C VAL A 47 1.65 -15.75 2.49
N GLY A 48 2.35 -16.78 2.96
CA GLY A 48 1.72 -17.95 3.57
C GLY A 48 0.93 -17.58 4.83
N GLY A 49 -0.30 -18.09 4.95
CA GLY A 49 -1.16 -17.93 6.12
C GLY A 49 -1.76 -16.53 6.35
N SER A 50 -1.49 -15.54 5.48
CA SER A 50 -2.01 -14.17 5.58
C SER A 50 -3.02 -13.89 4.46
N TYR A 51 -4.20 -13.38 4.83
CA TYR A 51 -5.30 -13.15 3.88
C TYR A 51 -6.04 -11.84 4.12
N LEU A 52 -6.48 -11.21 3.04
CA LEU A 52 -7.32 -10.02 3.00
C LEU A 52 -8.77 -10.41 2.74
N VAL A 53 -9.66 -10.14 3.69
CA VAL A 53 -11.08 -10.49 3.63
C VAL A 53 -11.91 -9.24 3.46
N THR A 54 -12.71 -9.18 2.40
CA THR A 54 -13.68 -8.10 2.16
C THR A 54 -15.09 -8.62 2.43
N LEU A 55 -15.88 -7.87 3.19
CA LEU A 55 -17.26 -8.19 3.56
C LEU A 55 -18.27 -7.40 2.74
N LYS A 56 -19.43 -8.00 2.48
CA LYS A 56 -20.58 -7.34 1.85
C LYS A 56 -21.19 -6.29 2.80
N GLY A 57 -21.82 -5.26 2.25
CA GLY A 57 -22.29 -4.08 3.00
C GLY A 57 -23.26 -4.38 4.17
N GLY A 58 -23.96 -5.51 4.15
CA GLY A 58 -24.81 -5.97 5.26
C GLY A 58 -24.05 -6.51 6.48
N THR A 59 -22.71 -6.54 6.48
CA THR A 59 -21.91 -6.91 7.65
C THR A 59 -20.68 -5.99 7.74
N PRO A 60 -20.74 -4.90 8.53
CA PRO A 60 -19.59 -4.05 8.77
C PRO A 60 -18.48 -4.81 9.49
N ALA A 61 -17.26 -4.82 8.97
CA ALA A 61 -16.12 -5.49 9.60
C ALA A 61 -15.81 -5.02 11.04
N PRO A 62 -15.96 -3.72 11.39
CA PRO A 62 -15.84 -3.25 12.77
C PRO A 62 -17.02 -3.60 13.69
N SER A 63 -18.08 -4.26 13.20
CA SER A 63 -19.20 -4.70 14.05
C SER A 63 -18.85 -5.94 14.88
N ALA A 64 -19.68 -6.26 15.87
CA ALA A 64 -19.54 -7.50 16.64
C ALA A 64 -19.70 -8.75 15.74
N ASP A 65 -20.62 -8.72 14.77
CA ASP A 65 -20.83 -9.81 13.82
C ASP A 65 -19.70 -9.96 12.80
N GLY A 66 -19.13 -8.84 12.34
CA GLY A 66 -17.93 -8.83 11.51
C GLY A 66 -16.75 -9.51 12.21
N ARG A 67 -16.48 -9.16 13.48
CA ARG A 67 -15.44 -9.84 14.27
C ARG A 67 -15.75 -11.31 14.54
N ARG A 68 -17.01 -11.65 14.87
CA ARG A 68 -17.45 -13.05 15.08
C ARG A 68 -17.31 -13.91 13.83
N LEU A 69 -17.48 -13.34 12.64
CA LEU A 69 -17.35 -14.06 11.37
C LEU A 69 -15.95 -14.66 11.20
N ALA A 70 -14.87 -13.88 11.37
CA ALA A 70 -13.51 -14.43 11.29
C ALA A 70 -13.27 -15.54 12.34
N ALA A 71 -13.65 -15.28 13.59
CA ALA A 71 -13.47 -16.23 14.70
C ALA A 71 -14.21 -17.56 14.48
N ARG A 72 -15.39 -17.54 13.84
CA ARG A 72 -16.18 -18.74 13.49
C ARG A 72 -15.39 -19.74 12.63
N TYR A 73 -14.48 -19.23 11.79
CA TYR A 73 -13.66 -20.02 10.88
C TYR A 73 -12.22 -20.25 11.41
N GLY A 74 -11.94 -19.92 12.68
CA GLY A 74 -10.60 -20.04 13.27
C GLY A 74 -9.61 -18.94 12.86
N ALA A 75 -10.04 -17.99 12.01
CA ALA A 75 -9.18 -16.95 11.47
C ALA A 75 -8.95 -15.82 12.51
N LYS A 76 -7.69 -15.53 12.81
CA LYS A 76 -7.28 -14.48 13.76
C LYS A 76 -7.11 -13.15 13.02
N ILE A 77 -7.95 -12.16 13.31
CA ILE A 77 -7.81 -10.80 12.76
C ILE A 77 -6.49 -10.16 13.22
N SER A 78 -5.69 -9.66 12.28
CA SER A 78 -4.50 -8.83 12.53
C SER A 78 -4.83 -7.34 12.45
N HIS A 79 -5.59 -6.92 11.42
CA HIS A 79 -6.04 -5.54 11.24
C HIS A 79 -7.50 -5.50 10.80
N THR A 80 -8.28 -4.56 11.34
CA THR A 80 -9.63 -4.25 10.83
C THR A 80 -9.61 -2.95 10.08
N TYR A 81 -10.15 -2.94 8.87
CA TYR A 81 -10.33 -1.76 8.04
C TYR A 81 -11.74 -1.20 8.25
N SER A 82 -11.88 0.12 8.16
CA SER A 82 -13.11 0.82 8.55
C SER A 82 -13.47 2.02 7.69
N SER A 83 -12.52 2.56 6.92
CA SER A 83 -12.73 3.74 6.08
C SER A 83 -12.33 3.53 4.62
N VAL A 84 -11.41 2.61 4.34
CA VAL A 84 -10.95 2.34 2.95
C VAL A 84 -11.42 1.00 2.41
N LEU A 85 -11.76 0.05 3.27
CA LEU A 85 -12.38 -1.23 2.93
C LEU A 85 -13.34 -1.63 4.04
N ASN A 86 -14.46 -2.28 3.69
CA ASN A 86 -15.26 -3.03 4.65
C ASN A 86 -14.64 -4.43 4.82
N GLY A 87 -13.63 -4.57 5.65
CA GLY A 87 -12.87 -5.82 5.72
C GLY A 87 -11.83 -5.89 6.82
N TYR A 88 -11.03 -6.94 6.80
CA TYR A 88 -9.93 -7.16 7.73
C TYR A 88 -8.84 -8.03 7.08
N ALA A 89 -7.61 -7.90 7.59
CA ALA A 89 -6.56 -8.89 7.40
C ALA A 89 -6.66 -9.97 8.49
N VAL A 90 -6.44 -11.23 8.12
CA VAL A 90 -6.43 -12.38 9.03
C VAL A 90 -5.19 -13.23 8.87
N GLN A 91 -4.81 -13.89 9.96
CA GLN A 91 -3.96 -15.07 9.96
C GLN A 91 -4.86 -16.30 10.03
N ALA A 92 -4.68 -17.24 9.10
CA ALA A 92 -5.47 -18.46 8.96
C ALA A 92 -4.67 -19.53 8.20
N ASP A 93 -5.08 -20.80 8.26
CA ASP A 93 -4.62 -21.78 7.27
C ASP A 93 -5.44 -21.68 5.96
N GLU A 94 -4.99 -22.36 4.89
CA GLU A 94 -5.67 -22.29 3.60
C GLU A 94 -7.10 -22.86 3.63
N THR A 95 -7.34 -23.91 4.43
CA THR A 95 -8.67 -24.53 4.58
C THR A 95 -9.63 -23.56 5.30
N GLN A 96 -9.16 -22.90 6.36
CA GLN A 96 -9.89 -21.85 7.07
C GLN A 96 -10.21 -20.67 6.12
N ALA A 97 -9.25 -20.23 5.33
CA ALA A 97 -9.44 -19.14 4.36
C ALA A 97 -10.43 -19.51 3.24
N ARG A 98 -10.36 -20.74 2.70
CA ARG A 98 -11.34 -21.27 1.72
C ARG A 98 -12.74 -21.36 2.30
N ARG A 99 -12.90 -21.86 3.53
CA ARG A 99 -14.21 -21.94 4.21
C ARG A 99 -14.78 -20.55 4.53
N LEU A 100 -13.93 -19.59 4.91
CA LEU A 100 -14.33 -18.20 5.10
C LEU A 100 -14.75 -17.56 3.76
N ALA A 101 -14.07 -17.86 2.66
CA ALA A 101 -14.44 -17.41 1.31
C ALA A 101 -15.80 -17.94 0.83
N ALA A 102 -16.32 -19.02 1.43
CA ALA A 102 -17.65 -19.56 1.15
C ALA A 102 -18.78 -18.95 1.99
N ASP A 103 -18.50 -18.15 3.04
CA ASP A 103 -19.57 -17.53 3.84
C ASP A 103 -20.31 -16.46 3.01
N SER A 104 -21.65 -16.53 3.01
CA SER A 104 -22.50 -15.65 2.20
C SER A 104 -22.30 -14.15 2.46
N ARG A 105 -21.74 -13.76 3.61
CA ARG A 105 -21.40 -12.37 3.98
C ARG A 105 -20.05 -11.90 3.44
N VAL A 106 -19.17 -12.81 3.05
CA VAL A 106 -17.86 -12.48 2.45
C VAL A 106 -18.07 -12.14 0.98
N ALA A 107 -17.43 -11.05 0.53
CA ALA A 107 -17.39 -10.63 -0.86
C ALA A 107 -16.17 -11.21 -1.58
N SER A 108 -15.02 -11.26 -0.90
CA SER A 108 -13.81 -11.92 -1.40
C SER A 108 -12.85 -12.25 -0.26
N VAL A 109 -12.03 -13.28 -0.47
CA VAL A 109 -10.77 -13.51 0.24
C VAL A 109 -9.67 -13.46 -0.81
N ALA A 110 -8.62 -12.67 -0.57
CA ALA A 110 -7.39 -12.70 -1.35
C ALA A 110 -6.23 -13.11 -0.46
N GLN A 111 -5.22 -13.77 -1.03
CA GLN A 111 -3.96 -13.98 -0.34
C GLN A 111 -3.23 -12.62 -0.22
N ASP A 112 -2.66 -12.36 0.96
CA ASP A 112 -1.81 -11.19 1.17
C ASP A 112 -0.49 -11.36 0.39
N THR A 113 0.12 -10.26 -0.02
CA THR A 113 1.32 -10.27 -0.87
C THR A 113 2.39 -9.35 -0.28
N ARG A 114 3.66 -9.72 -0.47
CA ARG A 114 4.81 -8.88 -0.13
C ARG A 114 4.77 -7.62 -0.99
N ILE A 115 5.04 -6.49 -0.34
CA ILE A 115 5.23 -5.18 -0.96
C ILE A 115 6.66 -4.72 -0.65
N THR A 116 7.30 -4.06 -1.61
CA THR A 116 8.63 -3.47 -1.46
C THR A 116 8.64 -2.06 -2.06
N TYR A 117 9.70 -1.29 -1.81
CA TYR A 117 10.14 -0.29 -2.76
C TYR A 117 11.28 -0.90 -3.61
N ASP A 118 11.48 -0.40 -4.83
CA ASP A 118 12.62 -0.76 -5.67
C ASP A 118 13.68 0.35 -5.62
N ARG A 119 14.90 0.08 -5.15
CA ARG A 119 15.92 1.11 -4.87
C ARG A 119 17.25 0.81 -5.55
N ALA A 120 17.74 1.78 -6.33
CA ALA A 120 19.14 1.85 -6.72
C ALA A 120 19.89 2.82 -5.79
N PHE A 121 20.91 2.32 -5.10
CA PHE A 121 21.85 3.12 -4.32
C PHE A 121 23.02 3.57 -5.21
N GLU A 122 23.33 4.86 -5.22
CA GLU A 122 24.60 5.34 -5.77
C GLU A 122 25.69 5.27 -4.69
N ARG A 123 26.72 4.45 -4.93
CA ARG A 123 27.90 4.33 -4.06
C ARG A 123 29.04 5.17 -4.66
N GLY A 124 29.20 6.41 -4.19
CA GLY A 124 30.24 7.34 -4.65
C GLY A 124 30.56 8.41 -3.60
N ARG A 125 31.78 8.96 -3.61
CA ARG A 125 32.32 9.79 -2.50
C ARG A 125 31.87 11.26 -2.48
N GLN A 126 31.00 11.69 -3.39
CA GLN A 126 30.35 13.01 -3.32
C GLN A 126 28.85 12.85 -3.57
N VAL A 127 28.05 13.46 -2.69
CA VAL A 127 26.60 13.58 -2.86
C VAL A 127 26.35 14.88 -3.64
N PRO A 128 25.89 14.83 -4.90
CA PRO A 128 25.74 16.03 -5.71
C PRO A 128 24.61 16.94 -5.16
N PRO A 129 24.58 18.23 -5.51
CA PRO A 129 23.37 19.05 -5.35
C PRO A 129 22.18 18.38 -6.05
N SER A 130 20.98 18.52 -5.47
CA SER A 130 19.78 17.90 -6.05
C SER A 130 19.26 18.71 -7.23
N TRP A 131 19.65 18.31 -8.44
CA TRP A 131 19.21 18.91 -9.71
C TRP A 131 17.68 18.84 -9.91
N GLY A 132 16.98 17.98 -9.17
CA GLY A 132 15.55 17.77 -9.32
C GLY A 132 14.68 18.97 -8.92
N LEU A 133 15.15 19.83 -8.01
CA LEU A 133 14.43 21.06 -7.65
C LEU A 133 14.54 22.12 -8.76
N ASP A 134 15.78 22.37 -9.19
CA ASP A 134 16.16 23.23 -10.32
C ASP A 134 15.45 22.81 -11.62
N ARG A 135 15.27 21.49 -11.86
CA ARG A 135 14.52 21.07 -13.05
C ARG A 135 13.04 21.45 -13.00
N ILE A 136 12.38 21.47 -11.85
CA ILE A 136 10.90 21.47 -11.80
C ILE A 136 10.27 22.86 -11.68
N ASP A 137 10.99 23.97 -11.67
CA ASP A 137 10.40 25.31 -11.78
C ASP A 137 10.53 25.88 -13.21
N GLN A 138 11.58 25.49 -13.95
CA GLN A 138 11.83 25.89 -15.34
C GLN A 138 11.21 24.99 -16.44
N ALA A 139 11.06 25.56 -17.64
CA ALA A 139 10.42 24.90 -18.79
C ALA A 139 11.38 24.06 -19.68
N GLY A 140 12.70 24.22 -19.56
CA GLY A 140 13.65 23.49 -20.38
C GLY A 140 15.08 23.73 -19.97
N LEU A 141 15.98 22.82 -20.34
CA LEU A 141 17.42 22.90 -20.10
C LEU A 141 18.07 24.04 -20.92
N PRO A 142 19.25 24.56 -20.51
CA PRO A 142 20.06 24.18 -19.34
C PRO A 142 19.44 24.61 -18.01
N LEU A 143 19.82 23.91 -16.94
CA LEU A 143 19.50 24.26 -15.54
C LEU A 143 20.15 25.60 -15.15
N ASP A 144 19.49 26.39 -14.29
CA ASP A 144 19.97 27.72 -13.90
C ASP A 144 20.70 27.76 -12.53
N GLY A 145 20.68 26.65 -11.78
CA GLY A 145 21.30 26.53 -10.46
C GLY A 145 20.41 26.95 -9.30
N GLY A 146 19.18 27.39 -9.59
CA GLY A 146 18.20 27.88 -8.62
C GLY A 146 17.14 26.86 -8.21
N TYR A 147 16.19 27.34 -7.42
CA TYR A 147 14.84 26.80 -7.30
C TYR A 147 13.96 27.92 -6.78
N SER A 148 12.85 28.18 -7.46
CA SER A 148 11.87 29.22 -7.16
C SER A 148 10.54 28.59 -6.76
N TRP A 149 9.91 29.11 -5.71
CA TRP A 149 8.68 28.54 -5.16
C TRP A 149 7.76 29.64 -4.61
N PRO A 150 6.43 29.46 -4.59
CA PRO A 150 5.52 30.47 -4.12
C PRO A 150 5.70 30.75 -2.63
N LYS A 151 5.40 31.98 -2.19
CA LYS A 151 5.57 32.42 -0.79
C LYS A 151 4.87 31.50 0.23
N SER A 152 3.77 30.88 -0.18
CA SER A 152 3.02 29.88 0.60
C SER A 152 3.87 28.63 0.92
N ALA A 153 4.68 28.15 -0.03
CA ALA A 153 5.61 27.03 0.08
C ALA A 153 5.04 25.75 0.73
N GLY A 154 3.75 25.47 0.57
CA GLY A 154 3.08 24.32 1.21
C GLY A 154 2.52 24.58 2.62
N THR A 155 2.52 25.82 3.10
CA THR A 155 1.97 26.19 4.42
C THR A 155 0.51 25.74 4.55
N GLY A 156 0.17 25.11 5.69
CA GLY A 156 -1.17 24.61 5.96
C GLY A 156 -1.47 23.21 5.42
N VAL A 157 -0.64 22.69 4.51
CA VAL A 157 -0.81 21.33 3.95
C VAL A 157 -0.09 20.29 4.82
N THR A 158 -0.73 19.13 5.01
CA THR A 158 -0.12 17.96 5.64
C THR A 158 0.20 16.90 4.59
N VAL A 159 1.46 16.45 4.55
CA VAL A 159 1.92 15.37 3.67
C VAL A 159 2.13 14.10 4.49
N TYR A 160 1.48 13.01 4.08
CA TYR A 160 1.55 11.70 4.70
C TYR A 160 2.50 10.81 3.89
N VAL A 161 3.53 10.30 4.55
CA VAL A 161 4.56 9.46 3.93
C VAL A 161 4.33 8.03 4.38
N ILE A 162 3.73 7.22 3.49
CA ILE A 162 3.40 5.81 3.71
C ILE A 162 4.58 4.98 3.22
N ASP A 163 5.51 4.62 4.12
CA ASP A 163 6.86 4.17 3.74
C ASP A 163 7.57 3.37 4.88
N THR A 164 8.90 3.35 4.93
CA THR A 164 9.74 2.72 5.97
C THR A 164 9.78 3.45 7.31
N GLY A 165 9.03 4.56 7.44
CA GLY A 165 9.14 5.52 8.54
C GLY A 165 9.84 6.82 8.10
N VAL A 166 9.97 7.80 8.99
CA VAL A 166 10.74 9.04 8.75
C VAL A 166 11.59 9.36 9.96
N ARG A 167 12.86 9.72 9.77
CA ARG A 167 13.71 10.22 10.85
C ARG A 167 13.39 11.69 11.18
N ILE A 168 12.28 11.91 11.88
CA ILE A 168 11.66 13.24 12.09
C ILE A 168 12.56 14.28 12.76
N SER A 169 13.64 13.87 13.42
CA SER A 169 14.62 14.75 14.05
C SER A 169 15.58 15.43 13.04
N HIS A 170 15.68 14.92 11.81
CA HIS A 170 16.58 15.45 10.78
C HIS A 170 16.35 16.95 10.57
N LYS A 171 17.42 17.76 10.63
CA LYS A 171 17.35 19.23 10.72
C LYS A 171 16.61 19.86 9.55
N ASP A 172 16.64 19.25 8.38
CA ASP A 172 15.92 19.71 7.18
C ASP A 172 14.39 19.71 7.34
N PHE A 173 13.84 18.94 8.29
CA PHE A 173 12.41 19.02 8.63
C PHE A 173 12.08 20.20 9.54
N GLY A 174 13.03 20.76 10.28
CA GLY A 174 12.83 21.92 11.16
C GLY A 174 11.68 21.77 12.16
N GLY A 175 11.46 20.56 12.70
CA GLY A 175 10.34 20.26 13.61
C GLY A 175 8.96 20.15 12.95
N ARG A 176 8.86 20.21 11.62
CA ARG A 176 7.58 20.06 10.88
C ARG A 176 7.18 18.61 10.64
N ALA A 177 8.05 17.64 10.95
CA ALA A 177 7.79 16.21 10.82
C ALA A 177 7.34 15.59 12.16
N SER A 178 6.45 14.59 12.07
CA SER A 178 5.85 13.91 13.23
C SER A 178 5.49 12.46 12.89
N TYR A 179 5.36 11.60 13.91
CA TYR A 179 4.88 10.23 13.72
C TYR A 179 3.36 10.16 13.70
N GLY A 180 2.82 9.31 12.83
CA GLY A 180 1.44 8.84 12.84
C GLY A 180 1.33 7.50 13.54
N TRP A 181 1.67 6.42 12.83
CA TRP A 181 1.59 5.04 13.34
C TRP A 181 2.59 4.11 12.63
N ASP A 182 3.05 3.07 13.33
CA ASP A 182 3.87 1.98 12.80
C ASP A 182 3.05 0.67 12.70
N PHE A 183 2.80 0.21 11.48
CA PHE A 183 2.13 -1.07 11.16
C PHE A 183 3.08 -2.27 11.07
N VAL A 184 4.38 -2.05 11.25
CA VAL A 184 5.41 -3.09 11.42
C VAL A 184 5.63 -3.37 12.90
N GLY A 185 5.86 -2.32 13.70
CA GLY A 185 6.04 -2.42 15.15
C GLY A 185 4.73 -2.54 15.95
N GLY A 186 3.61 -2.03 15.42
CA GLY A 186 2.32 -2.02 16.11
C GLY A 186 2.16 -0.89 17.14
N ASP A 187 2.91 0.20 16.99
CA ASP A 187 2.98 1.30 17.96
C ASP A 187 2.98 2.70 17.30
N ARG A 188 3.35 3.74 18.06
CA ARG A 188 3.44 5.14 17.59
C ARG A 188 4.82 5.54 17.05
N TRP A 189 5.81 4.64 17.05
CA TRP A 189 7.18 4.91 16.64
C TRP A 189 7.37 4.64 15.13
N ALA A 190 6.81 5.51 14.30
CA ALA A 190 7.01 5.49 12.85
C ALA A 190 8.42 5.98 12.42
N GLY A 191 9.45 5.64 13.18
CA GLY A 191 10.86 5.97 12.90
C GLY A 191 11.41 5.17 11.73
N ASP A 192 12.23 5.83 10.90
CA ASP A 192 12.88 5.19 9.75
C ASP A 192 14.10 4.37 10.17
N GLY A 193 14.08 3.07 9.90
CA GLY A 193 15.23 2.17 10.08
C GLY A 193 15.96 1.79 8.79
N ASN A 194 15.58 2.38 7.64
CA ASN A 194 16.01 1.96 6.31
C ASN A 194 16.54 3.11 5.42
N GLY A 195 16.00 4.32 5.60
CA GLY A 195 16.41 5.54 4.90
C GLY A 195 15.56 5.94 3.71
N HIS A 196 14.72 5.05 3.20
CA HIS A 196 13.88 5.34 2.03
C HIS A 196 12.83 6.41 2.37
N GLY A 197 12.01 6.21 3.40
CA GLY A 197 10.97 7.16 3.80
C GLY A 197 11.49 8.52 4.26
N THR A 198 12.68 8.59 4.90
CA THR A 198 13.34 9.87 5.23
C THR A 198 13.74 10.65 3.99
N HIS A 199 14.29 9.98 2.98
CA HIS A 199 14.68 10.60 1.70
C HIS A 199 13.46 11.11 0.95
N VAL A 200 12.43 10.27 0.83
CA VAL A 200 11.12 10.62 0.26
C VAL A 200 10.54 11.85 0.95
N ALA A 201 10.41 11.82 2.28
CA ALA A 201 9.85 12.92 3.07
C ALA A 201 10.58 14.25 2.89
N ALA A 202 11.91 14.22 2.80
CA ALA A 202 12.72 15.43 2.59
C ALA A 202 12.61 15.96 1.16
N THR A 203 12.46 15.10 0.15
CA THR A 203 12.16 15.53 -1.23
C THR A 203 10.80 16.22 -1.33
N ILE A 204 9.80 15.77 -0.55
CA ILE A 204 8.49 16.44 -0.49
C ILE A 204 8.59 17.82 0.19
N ALA A 205 9.13 17.87 1.41
CA ALA A 205 8.94 19.01 2.31
C ALA A 205 10.15 19.36 3.21
N GLY A 206 11.35 18.91 2.89
CA GLY A 206 12.60 19.45 3.47
C GLY A 206 12.77 20.95 3.23
N SER A 207 13.37 21.69 4.17
CA SER A 207 13.54 23.14 4.04
C SER A 207 14.56 23.49 2.96
N ALA A 208 15.69 22.81 2.92
CA ALA A 208 16.67 22.91 1.83
C ALA A 208 16.32 21.95 0.69
N LEU A 209 16.04 20.67 0.99
CA LEU A 209 16.00 19.61 -0.03
C LEU A 209 14.61 19.36 -0.64
N GLY A 210 13.56 19.98 -0.08
CA GLY A 210 12.18 19.73 -0.49
C GLY A 210 11.57 20.78 -1.41
N VAL A 211 10.56 20.34 -2.14
CA VAL A 211 9.71 21.15 -3.02
C VAL A 211 8.78 22.07 -2.21
N ALA A 212 8.03 21.51 -1.25
CA ALA A 212 7.07 22.21 -0.40
C ALA A 212 7.65 22.56 0.99
N LYS A 213 8.58 23.51 1.00
CA LYS A 213 9.49 23.85 2.12
C LYS A 213 8.84 24.23 3.46
N LYS A 214 7.52 24.45 3.52
CA LYS A 214 6.74 24.77 4.74
C LYS A 214 5.62 23.78 5.05
N ALA A 215 5.41 22.73 4.25
CA ALA A 215 4.42 21.70 4.55
C ALA A 215 4.78 20.90 5.82
N ARG A 216 3.78 20.26 6.44
CA ARG A 216 3.97 19.40 7.63
C ARG A 216 4.03 17.93 7.21
N ILE A 217 4.95 17.15 7.78
CA ILE A 217 5.12 15.73 7.46
C ILE A 217 4.52 14.86 8.57
N VAL A 218 3.75 13.84 8.18
CA VAL A 218 3.31 12.75 9.06
C VAL A 218 3.83 11.43 8.50
N SER A 219 4.62 10.72 9.30
CA SER A 219 5.13 9.40 8.93
C SER A 219 4.12 8.30 9.26
N VAL A 220 3.87 7.41 8.30
CA VAL A 220 3.07 6.21 8.47
C VAL A 220 3.92 5.04 8.01
N ARG A 221 4.42 4.25 8.96
CA ARG A 221 5.36 3.17 8.67
C ARG A 221 4.62 1.89 8.33
N VAL A 222 4.88 1.36 7.15
CA VAL A 222 4.28 0.11 6.62
C VAL A 222 5.32 -0.85 6.04
N LEU A 223 6.58 -0.41 5.93
CA LEU A 223 7.72 -1.23 5.51
C LEU A 223 8.74 -1.36 6.66
N ASP A 224 9.34 -2.54 6.75
CA ASP A 224 10.36 -2.91 7.73
C ASP A 224 11.74 -2.31 7.41
N ASN A 225 12.74 -2.59 8.26
CA ASN A 225 14.10 -2.05 8.09
C ASN A 225 14.81 -2.63 6.85
N ALA A 226 14.38 -3.78 6.34
CA ALA A 226 14.88 -4.34 5.07
C ALA A 226 14.17 -3.73 3.84
N GLY A 227 13.11 -2.94 4.05
CA GLY A 227 12.40 -2.22 3.00
C GLY A 227 11.20 -2.96 2.40
N GLY A 228 10.66 -3.95 3.11
CA GLY A 228 9.45 -4.65 2.68
C GLY A 228 8.35 -4.69 3.74
N GLY A 229 7.13 -4.94 3.29
CA GLY A 229 5.93 -5.10 4.14
C GLY A 229 4.96 -6.04 3.44
N THR A 230 3.69 -5.99 3.81
CA THR A 230 2.63 -6.68 3.07
C THR A 230 1.53 -5.73 2.63
N THR A 231 0.75 -6.14 1.63
CA THR A 231 -0.43 -5.41 1.17
C THR A 231 -1.38 -5.12 2.33
N ALA A 232 -1.54 -6.04 3.29
CA ALA A 232 -2.31 -5.80 4.50
C ALA A 232 -1.80 -4.62 5.36
N GLN A 233 -0.48 -4.48 5.52
CA GLN A 233 0.13 -3.37 6.27
C GLN A 233 -0.03 -2.04 5.52
N VAL A 234 0.16 -2.04 4.20
CA VAL A 234 -0.03 -0.84 3.37
C VAL A 234 -1.48 -0.36 3.40
N ILE A 235 -2.45 -1.27 3.26
CA ILE A 235 -3.89 -0.96 3.39
C ILE A 235 -4.20 -0.43 4.80
N ALA A 236 -3.59 -0.98 5.85
CA ALA A 236 -3.77 -0.47 7.21
C ALA A 236 -3.24 0.98 7.38
N GLY A 237 -2.10 1.28 6.76
CA GLY A 237 -1.57 2.65 6.67
C GLY A 237 -2.51 3.60 5.92
N ILE A 238 -3.06 3.18 4.79
CA ILE A 238 -4.02 3.97 3.99
C ILE A 238 -5.34 4.18 4.75
N ASP A 239 -5.86 3.17 5.47
CA ASP A 239 -7.02 3.30 6.35
C ASP A 239 -6.78 4.31 7.47
N TRP A 240 -5.58 4.28 8.07
CA TRP A 240 -5.19 5.22 9.12
C TRP A 240 -5.07 6.64 8.58
N VAL A 241 -4.42 6.86 7.43
CA VAL A 241 -4.34 8.20 6.79
C VAL A 241 -5.76 8.73 6.53
N THR A 242 -6.63 7.91 5.95
CA THR A 242 -8.03 8.28 5.65
C THR A 242 -8.79 8.77 6.88
N ARG A 243 -8.58 8.12 8.04
CA ARG A 243 -9.22 8.51 9.32
C ARG A 243 -8.60 9.71 10.02
N HIS A 244 -7.30 9.96 9.83
CA HIS A 244 -6.54 10.98 10.58
C HIS A 244 -6.04 12.15 9.71
N ALA A 245 -6.49 12.23 8.44
CA ALA A 245 -6.09 13.26 7.48
C ALA A 245 -6.45 14.68 7.94
N ARG A 246 -5.43 15.49 8.22
CA ARG A 246 -5.57 16.94 8.42
C ARG A 246 -5.49 17.62 7.06
N LYS A 247 -6.65 17.97 6.51
CA LYS A 247 -6.79 18.58 5.18
C LYS A 247 -6.41 20.07 5.18
N PRO A 248 -5.83 20.60 4.08
CA PRO A 248 -5.50 19.92 2.83
C PRO A 248 -4.41 18.86 3.01
N ALA A 249 -4.60 17.71 2.38
CA ALA A 249 -3.79 16.51 2.62
C ALA A 249 -3.28 15.90 1.31
N VAL A 250 -2.00 15.57 1.29
CA VAL A 250 -1.35 14.77 0.25
C VAL A 250 -0.82 13.50 0.89
N ALA A 251 -0.92 12.35 0.23
CA ALA A 251 -0.26 11.11 0.61
C ALA A 251 0.69 10.69 -0.51
N ASN A 252 1.92 10.34 -0.16
CA ASN A 252 2.88 9.79 -1.10
C ASN A 252 3.12 8.30 -0.80
N VAL A 253 3.00 7.47 -1.82
CA VAL A 253 3.23 6.02 -1.76
C VAL A 253 4.35 5.66 -2.75
N SER A 254 5.59 5.66 -2.28
CA SER A 254 6.80 5.37 -3.05
C SER A 254 7.17 3.87 -3.01
N LEU A 255 6.16 3.01 -3.02
CA LEU A 255 6.24 1.56 -2.83
C LEU A 255 5.14 0.86 -3.65
N GLY A 256 5.27 -0.45 -3.87
CA GLY A 256 4.26 -1.21 -4.60
C GLY A 256 4.61 -2.68 -4.79
N GLY A 257 3.85 -3.31 -5.68
CA GLY A 257 4.05 -4.68 -6.12
C GLY A 257 3.15 -4.98 -7.31
N TYR A 258 3.04 -6.25 -7.69
CA TYR A 258 2.08 -6.68 -8.72
C TYR A 258 0.64 -6.28 -8.36
N ARG A 259 -0.16 -6.12 -9.40
CA ARG A 259 -1.54 -5.62 -9.32
C ARG A 259 -2.37 -6.30 -8.23
N ASN A 260 -2.95 -5.49 -7.34
CA ASN A 260 -3.73 -5.93 -6.20
C ASN A 260 -5.01 -5.08 -6.05
N THR A 261 -6.17 -5.69 -6.33
CA THR A 261 -7.48 -5.01 -6.34
C THR A 261 -7.87 -4.41 -4.99
N GLN A 262 -7.48 -5.03 -3.87
CA GLN A 262 -7.77 -4.52 -2.52
C GLN A 262 -6.95 -3.25 -2.24
N LEU A 263 -5.67 -3.23 -2.62
CA LEU A 263 -4.82 -2.04 -2.51
C LEU A 263 -5.32 -0.90 -3.39
N ASP A 264 -5.63 -1.18 -4.67
CA ASP A 264 -6.20 -0.21 -5.60
C ASP A 264 -7.52 0.39 -5.08
N THR A 265 -8.37 -0.45 -4.49
CA THR A 265 -9.63 0.00 -3.88
C THR A 265 -9.40 0.83 -2.63
N ALA A 266 -8.43 0.47 -1.78
CA ALA A 266 -8.10 1.25 -0.59
C ALA A 266 -7.57 2.66 -0.95
N VAL A 267 -6.69 2.75 -1.96
CA VAL A 267 -6.19 4.04 -2.47
C VAL A 267 -7.34 4.89 -3.05
N ARG A 268 -8.18 4.33 -3.93
CA ARG A 268 -9.35 5.04 -4.49
C ARG A 268 -10.30 5.56 -3.42
N ASN A 269 -10.60 4.76 -2.40
CA ASN A 269 -11.49 5.19 -1.31
C ASN A 269 -10.85 6.27 -0.42
N SER A 270 -9.53 6.23 -0.22
CA SER A 270 -8.80 7.33 0.45
C SER A 270 -8.81 8.62 -0.38
N ILE A 271 -8.68 8.53 -1.70
CA ILE A 271 -8.77 9.67 -2.61
C ILE A 271 -10.18 10.25 -2.61
N ALA A 272 -11.21 9.41 -2.67
CA ALA A 272 -12.61 9.82 -2.55
C ALA A 272 -12.91 10.52 -1.20
N SER A 273 -12.16 10.20 -0.13
CA SER A 273 -12.24 10.93 1.13
C SER A 273 -11.70 12.37 1.05
N GLY A 274 -10.96 12.74 -0.02
CA GLY A 274 -10.38 14.06 -0.24
C GLY A 274 -8.90 14.18 0.11
N VAL A 275 -8.14 13.09 0.09
CA VAL A 275 -6.66 13.09 0.19
C VAL A 275 -6.08 12.96 -1.22
N THR A 276 -5.15 13.83 -1.62
CA THR A 276 -4.49 13.71 -2.93
C THR A 276 -3.39 12.65 -2.85
N TYR A 277 -3.37 11.67 -3.76
CA TYR A 277 -2.33 10.62 -3.77
C TYR A 277 -1.34 10.81 -4.90
N THR A 278 -0.05 10.67 -4.60
CA THR A 278 1.02 10.45 -5.59
C THR A 278 1.62 9.07 -5.40
N VAL A 279 1.82 8.36 -6.51
CA VAL A 279 2.29 6.98 -6.50
C VAL A 279 3.45 6.79 -7.47
N ALA A 280 4.44 6.00 -7.07
CA ALA A 280 5.54 5.62 -7.94
C ALA A 280 5.04 4.66 -9.05
N ALA A 281 5.46 4.87 -10.31
CA ALA A 281 5.07 3.97 -11.40
C ALA A 281 5.69 2.56 -11.32
N GLY A 282 6.79 2.40 -10.56
CA GLY A 282 7.59 1.16 -10.44
C GLY A 282 8.88 1.22 -11.27
N ASN A 283 9.85 0.36 -10.93
CA ASN A 283 11.22 0.44 -11.46
C ASN A 283 11.68 -0.81 -12.24
N ALA A 284 10.76 -1.47 -12.97
CA ALA A 284 11.05 -2.66 -13.76
C ALA A 284 11.25 -2.41 -15.26
N GLY A 285 10.99 -1.19 -15.75
CA GLY A 285 10.96 -0.89 -17.18
C GLY A 285 9.72 -1.46 -17.90
N GLU A 286 8.65 -1.76 -17.15
CA GLU A 286 7.45 -2.46 -17.58
C GLU A 286 6.20 -1.55 -17.67
N PRO A 287 5.08 -2.03 -18.24
CA PRO A 287 3.80 -1.32 -18.18
C PRO A 287 3.33 -1.10 -16.73
N ALA A 288 3.18 0.16 -16.31
CA ALA A 288 2.82 0.53 -14.93
C ALA A 288 1.43 -0.01 -14.50
N GLU A 289 0.54 -0.32 -15.45
CA GLU A 289 -0.78 -0.91 -15.18
C GLU A 289 -0.76 -2.37 -14.66
N ALA A 290 0.40 -3.03 -14.73
CA ALA A 290 0.65 -4.33 -14.11
C ALA A 290 0.95 -4.24 -12.59
N TYR A 291 1.08 -3.02 -12.05
CA TYR A 291 1.51 -2.76 -10.68
C TYR A 291 0.46 -1.96 -9.89
N SER A 292 0.43 -2.20 -8.58
CA SER A 292 -0.40 -1.45 -7.63
C SER A 292 0.48 -0.71 -6.62
N PRO A 293 0.15 0.55 -6.27
CA PRO A 293 -1.04 1.30 -6.69
C PRO A 293 -0.90 2.08 -8.02
N ALA A 294 0.15 1.84 -8.82
CA ALA A 294 0.43 2.58 -10.06
C ALA A 294 -0.72 2.53 -11.10
N GLY A 295 -1.51 1.45 -11.16
CA GLY A 295 -2.70 1.35 -12.00
C GLY A 295 -3.93 2.15 -11.56
N VAL A 296 -3.87 2.89 -10.43
CA VAL A 296 -5.01 3.65 -9.89
C VAL A 296 -5.16 5.00 -10.59
N LYS A 297 -6.09 5.08 -11.55
CA LYS A 297 -6.40 6.29 -12.34
C LYS A 297 -6.84 7.53 -11.56
N ASP A 298 -7.24 7.38 -10.30
CA ASP A 298 -7.63 8.50 -9.43
C ASP A 298 -6.41 9.10 -8.67
N ALA A 299 -5.29 8.37 -8.62
CA ALA A 299 -4.02 8.83 -8.08
C ALA A 299 -3.21 9.54 -9.18
N ILE A 300 -2.14 10.24 -8.78
CA ILE A 300 -1.17 10.81 -9.73
C ILE A 300 0.01 9.85 -9.82
N THR A 301 0.11 9.10 -10.91
CA THR A 301 1.15 8.07 -11.14
C THR A 301 2.35 8.68 -11.85
N VAL A 302 3.53 8.49 -11.28
CA VAL A 302 4.73 9.27 -11.61
C VAL A 302 5.87 8.39 -12.15
N GLY A 303 6.26 8.64 -13.40
CA GLY A 303 7.48 8.09 -14.00
C GLY A 303 8.73 8.91 -13.67
N ALA A 304 9.92 8.32 -13.84
CA ALA A 304 11.20 8.96 -13.53
C ALA A 304 11.93 9.45 -14.79
N THR A 305 12.52 10.65 -14.73
CA THR A 305 13.54 11.12 -15.69
C THR A 305 14.92 11.29 -15.06
N GLY A 306 15.95 11.22 -15.91
CA GLY A 306 17.29 11.71 -15.63
C GLY A 306 17.48 13.20 -15.99
N PRO A 307 18.68 13.76 -15.72
CA PRO A 307 18.98 15.20 -15.86
C PRO A 307 18.94 15.73 -17.31
N THR A 308 18.82 14.86 -18.30
CA THR A 308 18.72 15.19 -19.74
C THR A 308 17.29 15.15 -20.29
N ASP A 309 16.29 15.15 -19.41
CA ASP A 309 14.86 14.90 -19.71
C ASP A 309 14.57 13.53 -20.37
N ALA A 310 15.54 12.61 -20.43
CA ALA A 310 15.29 11.22 -20.81
C ALA A 310 14.55 10.48 -19.69
N ARG A 311 13.57 9.64 -20.06
CA ARG A 311 13.01 8.62 -19.15
C ARG A 311 14.17 7.77 -18.61
N ALA A 312 14.20 7.54 -17.30
CA ALA A 312 15.16 6.61 -16.71
C ALA A 312 14.83 5.18 -17.17
N ASP A 313 15.81 4.38 -17.58
CA ASP A 313 15.56 3.07 -18.20
C ASP A 313 14.71 2.14 -17.33
N PHE A 314 14.94 2.15 -16.01
CA PHE A 314 14.15 1.41 -15.04
C PHE A 314 12.71 1.90 -14.89
N SER A 315 12.37 3.14 -15.27
CA SER A 315 11.03 3.69 -15.05
C SER A 315 10.00 2.89 -15.83
N ASN A 316 9.02 2.34 -15.11
CA ASN A 316 7.79 1.86 -15.70
C ASN A 316 7.11 2.98 -16.50
N TRP A 317 6.27 2.57 -17.46
CA TRP A 317 5.72 3.42 -18.51
C TRP A 317 4.30 3.01 -18.91
N GLY A 318 3.71 3.72 -19.86
CA GLY A 318 2.40 3.42 -20.43
C GLY A 318 1.30 4.40 -19.99
N PRO A 319 0.04 4.14 -20.40
CA PRO A 319 -1.08 5.07 -20.24
C PRO A 319 -1.59 5.21 -18.79
N ALA A 320 -0.99 4.48 -17.83
CA ALA A 320 -1.27 4.62 -16.41
C ALA A 320 -0.47 5.76 -15.74
N LEU A 321 0.52 6.36 -16.42
CA LEU A 321 1.26 7.53 -15.93
C LEU A 321 0.50 8.83 -16.24
N ASP A 322 0.53 9.79 -15.32
CA ASP A 322 0.02 11.16 -15.52
C ASP A 322 1.12 12.11 -16.02
N LEU A 323 2.33 11.96 -15.47
CA LEU A 323 3.51 12.76 -15.80
C LEU A 323 4.80 12.06 -15.34
N PHE A 324 5.93 12.60 -15.76
CA PHE A 324 7.26 12.26 -15.26
C PHE A 324 7.79 13.35 -14.32
N ALA A 325 8.72 12.98 -13.44
CA ALA A 325 9.47 13.92 -12.60
C ALA A 325 10.94 13.42 -12.39
N PRO A 326 11.86 14.28 -11.92
CA PRO A 326 13.25 13.90 -11.62
C PRO A 326 13.34 12.70 -10.68
N GLY A 327 14.01 11.63 -11.11
CA GLY A 327 14.09 10.37 -10.37
C GLY A 327 15.43 9.64 -10.47
N VAL A 328 16.47 10.27 -11.03
CA VAL A 328 17.84 9.73 -11.09
C VAL A 328 18.79 10.63 -10.30
N SER A 329 19.66 10.05 -9.47
CA SER A 329 20.66 10.74 -8.66
C SER A 329 20.08 11.87 -7.79
N ILE A 330 18.87 11.66 -7.25
CA ILE A 330 18.16 12.67 -6.46
C ILE A 330 18.74 12.70 -5.06
N THR A 331 19.40 13.79 -4.70
CA THR A 331 19.94 14.02 -3.37
C THR A 331 18.85 14.48 -2.42
N SER A 332 18.70 13.78 -1.29
CA SER A 332 17.81 14.17 -0.21
C SER A 332 18.37 13.77 1.16
N ALA A 333 17.58 13.93 2.23
CA ALA A 333 17.99 13.63 3.60
C ALA A 333 18.31 12.13 3.79
N SER A 334 19.35 11.85 4.55
CA SER A 334 19.70 10.49 4.99
C SER A 334 19.23 10.26 6.43
N TYR A 335 18.68 9.08 6.70
CA TYR A 335 18.36 8.65 8.07
C TYR A 335 19.60 8.34 8.94
N ALA A 336 20.81 8.34 8.38
CA ALA A 336 22.02 7.98 9.14
C ALA A 336 22.42 9.03 10.21
N SER A 337 21.99 10.29 10.08
CA SER A 337 22.27 11.35 11.05
C SER A 337 21.26 12.51 10.91
N ASP A 338 21.32 13.53 11.77
CA ASP A 338 20.42 14.70 11.69
C ASP A 338 20.76 15.72 10.59
N THR A 339 21.84 15.48 9.84
CA THR A 339 22.34 16.38 8.78
C THR A 339 22.77 15.65 7.50
N GLY A 340 22.71 14.31 7.50
CA GLY A 340 23.23 13.49 6.41
C GLY A 340 22.44 13.68 5.13
N ARG A 341 23.11 13.57 3.98
CA ARG A 341 22.48 13.56 2.66
C ARG A 341 22.89 12.31 1.90
N VAL A 342 22.05 11.87 0.97
CA VAL A 342 22.30 10.70 0.13
C VAL A 342 21.53 10.81 -1.18
N ALA A 343 22.10 10.31 -2.27
CA ALA A 343 21.48 10.25 -3.59
C ALA A 343 20.84 8.87 -3.83
N TYR A 344 19.58 8.85 -4.28
CA TYR A 344 18.88 7.63 -4.72
C TYR A 344 18.26 7.82 -6.10
N SER A 345 18.08 6.70 -6.79
CA SER A 345 17.44 6.60 -8.09
C SER A 345 16.23 5.67 -8.02
N GLY A 346 15.10 6.11 -8.57
CA GLY A 346 13.83 5.40 -8.60
C GLY A 346 12.62 6.32 -8.91
N THR A 347 11.52 5.76 -9.41
CA THR A 347 10.20 6.43 -9.45
C THR A 347 9.73 6.83 -8.05
N SER A 348 10.21 6.13 -7.02
CA SER A 348 10.13 6.50 -5.60
C SER A 348 10.72 7.87 -5.24
N MET A 349 11.63 8.41 -6.06
CA MET A 349 12.18 9.77 -5.93
C MET A 349 11.47 10.77 -6.86
N ALA A 350 10.86 10.30 -7.95
CA ALA A 350 10.03 11.13 -8.83
C ALA A 350 8.68 11.50 -8.16
N ALA A 351 7.97 10.52 -7.61
CA ALA A 351 6.69 10.72 -6.92
C ALA A 351 6.70 11.81 -5.82
N PRO A 352 7.70 11.90 -4.91
CA PRO A 352 7.72 12.94 -3.88
C PRO A 352 7.92 14.37 -4.41
N HIS A 353 8.57 14.57 -5.56
CA HIS A 353 8.58 15.91 -6.20
C HIS A 353 7.15 16.35 -6.55
N VAL A 354 6.33 15.43 -7.05
CA VAL A 354 4.92 15.67 -7.41
C VAL A 354 4.05 15.86 -6.17
N ALA A 355 4.30 15.12 -5.09
CA ALA A 355 3.62 15.32 -3.81
C ALA A 355 3.90 16.73 -3.25
N GLY A 356 5.15 17.18 -3.42
CA GLY A 356 5.55 18.54 -3.09
C GLY A 356 4.82 19.58 -3.95
N ALA A 357 4.76 19.39 -5.26
CA ALA A 357 4.02 20.29 -6.16
C ALA A 357 2.51 20.32 -5.83
N ALA A 358 1.91 19.17 -5.49
CA ALA A 358 0.54 19.08 -5.00
C ALA A 358 0.35 19.88 -3.69
N ALA A 359 1.32 19.83 -2.78
CA ALA A 359 1.28 20.61 -1.54
C ALA A 359 1.51 22.12 -1.77
N LEU A 360 2.34 22.53 -2.74
CA LEU A 360 2.42 23.94 -3.16
C LEU A 360 1.07 24.43 -3.66
N TYR A 361 0.47 23.72 -4.61
CA TYR A 361 -0.83 24.05 -5.19
C TYR A 361 -1.95 24.09 -4.13
N LEU A 362 -2.02 23.11 -3.23
CA LEU A 362 -3.03 23.07 -2.16
C LEU A 362 -2.84 24.14 -1.08
N ALA A 363 -1.65 24.74 -0.93
CA ALA A 363 -1.46 25.87 -0.02
C ALA A 363 -2.08 27.17 -0.57
N GLU A 364 -2.24 27.27 -1.90
CA GLU A 364 -2.86 28.40 -2.59
C GLU A 364 -4.34 28.13 -2.92
N GLN A 365 -4.68 26.87 -3.18
CA GLN A 365 -6.02 26.39 -3.51
C GLN A 365 -6.51 25.32 -2.50
N PRO A 366 -6.67 25.67 -1.20
CA PRO A 366 -6.93 24.70 -0.14
C PRO A 366 -8.30 24.01 -0.18
N LYS A 367 -9.19 24.43 -1.10
CA LYS A 367 -10.49 23.81 -1.35
C LYS A 367 -10.50 22.85 -2.54
N SER A 368 -9.41 22.73 -3.29
CA SER A 368 -9.32 21.84 -4.45
C SER A 368 -9.40 20.37 -4.03
N ASN A 369 -10.29 19.61 -4.69
CA ASN A 369 -10.35 18.16 -4.54
C ASN A 369 -9.21 17.47 -5.32
N PRO A 370 -8.89 16.18 -5.04
CA PRO A 370 -7.75 15.50 -5.68
C PRO A 370 -7.75 15.53 -7.20
N ALA A 371 -8.92 15.41 -7.84
CA ALA A 371 -9.03 15.48 -9.30
C ALA A 371 -8.75 16.89 -9.86
N GLN A 372 -9.04 17.96 -9.11
CA GLN A 372 -8.62 19.32 -9.45
C GLN A 372 -7.11 19.50 -9.31
N VAL A 373 -6.49 18.93 -8.26
CA VAL A 373 -5.02 18.96 -8.08
C VAL A 373 -4.31 18.22 -9.22
N ALA A 374 -4.74 17.00 -9.54
CA ALA A 374 -4.18 16.20 -10.63
C ALA A 374 -4.26 16.93 -11.99
N ARG A 375 -5.41 17.53 -12.32
CA ARG A 375 -5.57 18.36 -13.52
C ARG A 375 -4.69 19.62 -13.51
N ALA A 376 -4.54 20.29 -12.37
CA ALA A 376 -3.69 21.48 -12.28
C ALA A 376 -2.21 21.15 -12.54
N LEU A 377 -1.69 20.08 -11.94
CA LEU A 377 -0.29 19.67 -12.12
C LEU A 377 -0.02 19.18 -13.55
N THR A 378 -0.90 18.37 -14.14
CA THR A 378 -0.75 17.86 -15.52
C THR A 378 -0.94 18.95 -16.59
N ALA A 379 -1.75 19.97 -16.32
CA ALA A 379 -1.88 21.16 -17.16
C ALA A 379 -0.62 22.04 -17.10
N LEU A 380 -0.08 22.28 -15.90
CA LEU A 380 1.14 23.07 -15.69
C LEU A 380 2.41 22.37 -16.19
N ALA A 381 2.43 21.04 -16.18
CA ALA A 381 3.56 20.23 -16.59
C ALA A 381 4.05 20.55 -18.02
N THR A 382 5.36 20.73 -18.13
CA THR A 382 6.05 21.02 -19.38
C THR A 382 5.84 19.88 -20.37
N SER A 383 5.37 20.22 -21.57
CA SER A 383 4.99 19.23 -22.58
C SER A 383 6.09 19.04 -23.62
N GLY A 384 6.25 17.82 -24.14
CA GLY A 384 7.14 17.54 -25.28
C GLY A 384 8.64 17.47 -24.97
N LYS A 385 9.05 17.42 -23.70
CA LYS A 385 10.47 17.34 -23.29
C LYS A 385 10.96 15.92 -23.01
N VAL A 386 10.09 15.00 -22.61
CA VAL A 386 10.52 13.66 -22.19
C VAL A 386 10.93 12.82 -23.40
N SER A 387 12.21 12.45 -23.46
CA SER A 387 12.75 11.52 -24.47
C SER A 387 12.71 10.07 -23.96
N ASP A 388 12.62 9.10 -24.88
CA ASP A 388 12.28 7.68 -24.62
C ASP A 388 11.14 7.46 -23.60
N LYS A 389 10.10 8.30 -23.61
CA LYS A 389 8.92 8.12 -22.74
C LYS A 389 8.18 6.77 -22.90
N LYS A 390 8.52 5.96 -23.91
CA LYS A 390 7.78 4.78 -24.43
C LYS A 390 6.36 5.07 -24.95
N ALA A 391 5.74 4.05 -25.55
CA ALA A 391 4.39 4.10 -26.09
C ALA A 391 3.35 4.28 -24.96
N GLY A 392 2.22 4.92 -25.26
CA GLY A 392 1.13 5.16 -24.29
C GLY A 392 1.40 6.24 -23.22
N SER A 393 2.64 6.41 -22.76
CA SER A 393 2.96 7.39 -21.71
C SER A 393 2.70 8.85 -22.15
N PRO A 394 2.30 9.74 -21.24
CA PRO A 394 2.20 11.18 -21.52
C PRO A 394 3.59 11.77 -21.81
N ASN A 395 3.68 12.80 -22.65
CA ASN A 395 4.90 13.63 -22.73
C ASN A 395 4.73 14.87 -21.85
N LYS A 396 4.72 14.64 -20.54
CA LYS A 396 4.53 15.66 -19.49
C LYS A 396 5.63 15.50 -18.45
N LEU A 397 6.39 16.55 -18.20
CA LEU A 397 7.41 16.63 -17.17
C LEU A 397 6.99 17.65 -16.12
N LEU A 398 7.04 17.27 -14.84
CA LEU A 398 6.58 18.07 -13.71
C LEU A 398 7.09 19.52 -13.80
N ARG A 399 6.18 20.46 -13.56
CA ARG A 399 6.51 21.85 -13.31
C ARG A 399 5.74 22.35 -12.08
N THR A 400 6.39 23.20 -11.30
CA THR A 400 5.87 23.84 -10.09
C THR A 400 5.38 25.25 -10.40
N PRO A 401 4.43 25.79 -9.61
CA PRO A 401 4.05 27.19 -9.70
C PRO A 401 5.23 28.10 -9.33
N LEU A 402 5.42 29.18 -10.09
CA LEU A 402 6.42 30.21 -9.82
C LEU A 402 5.87 31.28 -8.83
N PRO A 403 6.73 32.11 -8.22
CA PRO A 403 6.37 33.09 -7.18
C PRO A 403 5.33 34.17 -7.58
#